data_AF-A0A3M1SMG8-F1
#
_entry.id   AF-A0A3M1SMG8-F1
#
_cell.length_a   1.000
_cell.length_b   1.000
_cell.length_c   1.000
_cell.angle_alpha   90.00
_cell.angle_beta   90.00
_cell.angle_gamma   90.00
#
_symmetry.space_group_name_H-M   'P 1'
#
loop_
_entity.id
_entity.type
_entity.pdbx_description
1 polymer ?
#
loop_
_entity_poly.entity_id
_entity_poly.type
_entity_poly.pdbx_seq_one_letter_code
_entity_poly.pdbx_strand_id
1 'polypeptide(L)'
;MGIAGWTLLSLGVAAVIIMLTPALANWHDRILAKLALILTAILPPLWFWIEYCFIWNAVDETCRPSLEEFKYGQEVSRNIWLAFVALLTALYFQ
;
A
#
# COMPACT_ATOMS: atom_id res chain seq x y z
N MET A 1 -7.83 -13.41 -12.49
CA MET A 1 -6.94 -12.27 -12.19
C MET A 1 -6.65 -11.52 -13.49
N GLY A 2 -7.32 -10.39 -13.72
CA GLY A 2 -7.19 -9.63 -14.97
C GLY A 2 -5.92 -8.77 -15.04
N ILE A 3 -5.62 -8.24 -16.23
CA ILE A 3 -4.46 -7.39 -16.54
C ILE A 3 -4.36 -6.19 -15.56
N ALA A 4 -5.50 -5.69 -15.08
CA ALA A 4 -5.59 -4.64 -14.05
C ALA A 4 -4.97 -5.01 -12.70
N GLY A 5 -5.02 -6.29 -12.30
CA GLY A 5 -4.43 -6.76 -11.04
C GLY A 5 -2.90 -6.75 -11.10
N TRP A 6 -2.33 -7.11 -12.25
CA TRP A 6 -0.89 -7.11 -12.48
C TRP A 6 -0.32 -5.70 -12.63
N THR A 7 -1.05 -4.79 -13.27
CA THR A 7 -0.64 -3.37 -13.38
C THR A 7 -0.69 -2.64 -12.03
N LEU A 8 -1.66 -2.94 -11.16
CA LEU A 8 -1.73 -2.37 -9.82
C LEU A 8 -0.66 -2.93 -8.87
N LEU A 9 -0.37 -4.23 -8.96
CA LEU A 9 0.71 -4.86 -8.20
C LEU A 9 2.08 -4.28 -8.59
N SER A 10 2.32 -4.11 -9.89
CA SER A 10 3.57 -3.53 -10.40
C SER A 10 3.70 -2.03 -10.09
N LEU A 11 2.60 -1.27 -10.07
CA LEU A 11 2.60 0.11 -9.58
C LEU A 11 2.90 0.21 -8.08
N GLY A 12 2.35 -0.69 -7.27
CA GLY A 12 2.64 -0.77 -5.83
C GLY A 12 4.11 -1.07 -5.55
N VAL A 13 4.69 -2.04 -6.28
CA VAL A 13 6.12 -2.38 -6.17
C VAL A 13 7.01 -1.23 -6.68
N ALA A 14 6.64 -0.60 -7.80
CA ALA A 14 7.38 0.56 -8.33
C ALA A 14 7.34 1.76 -7.37
N ALA A 15 6.21 2.02 -6.72
CA ALA A 15 6.09 3.07 -5.71
C ALA A 15 7.00 2.79 -4.50
N VAL A 16 7.03 1.54 -4.00
CA VAL A 16 7.93 1.13 -2.92
C VAL A 16 9.41 1.30 -3.32
N ILE A 17 9.78 0.92 -4.54
CA ILE A 17 11.15 1.06 -5.05
C ILE A 17 11.55 2.54 -5.17
N ILE A 18 10.68 3.38 -5.76
CA ILE A 18 10.88 4.83 -5.89
C ILE A 18 10.96 5.51 -4.52
N MET A 19 10.27 4.99 -3.50
CA MET A 19 10.28 5.51 -2.13
C MET A 19 11.51 5.07 -1.33
N LEU A 20 12.06 3.89 -1.62
CA LEU A 20 13.33 3.43 -1.04
C LEU A 20 14.54 4.14 -1.66
N THR A 21 14.43 4.64 -2.89
CA THR A 21 15.55 5.30 -3.58
C THR A 21 16.06 6.57 -2.87
N PRO A 22 15.20 7.51 -2.41
CA PRO A 22 15.63 8.66 -1.61
C PRO A 22 15.90 8.35 -0.13
N ALA A 23 15.49 7.19 0.38
CA ALA A 23 15.94 6.71 1.69
C ALA A 23 17.40 6.21 1.65
N LEU A 24 17.82 5.66 0.50
CA LEU A 24 19.17 5.15 0.26
C LEU A 24 20.12 6.19 -0.33
N ALA A 25 19.60 7.13 -1.12
CA ALA A 25 20.36 8.27 -1.61
C ALA A 25 20.25 9.40 -0.58
N ASN A 26 21.36 9.79 0.04
CA ASN A 26 21.42 10.91 0.99
C ASN A 26 20.91 12.22 0.35
N TRP A 27 19.62 12.54 0.47
CA TRP A 27 19.04 13.80 0.02
C TRP A 27 18.74 14.69 1.22
N HIS A 28 19.31 15.89 1.17
CA HIS A 28 19.36 16.91 2.23
C HIS A 28 17.98 17.40 2.73
N ASP A 29 16.90 17.07 2.03
CA ASP A 29 15.57 17.61 2.27
C ASP A 29 14.71 16.70 3.14
N ARG A 30 14.88 16.84 4.45
CA ARG A 30 14.05 16.20 5.49
C ARG A 30 12.54 16.43 5.31
N ILE A 31 12.13 17.44 4.54
CA ILE A 31 10.73 17.74 4.24
C ILE A 31 10.15 16.77 3.21
N LEU A 32 10.86 16.48 2.11
CA LEU A 32 10.38 15.57 1.08
C LEU A 32 10.26 14.14 1.60
N ALA A 33 11.23 13.71 2.41
CA ALA A 33 11.20 12.44 3.15
C ALA A 33 9.94 12.30 4.02
N LYS A 34 9.60 13.33 4.81
CA LYS A 34 8.40 13.34 5.66
C LYS A 34 7.11 13.30 4.85
N LEU A 35 7.03 14.08 3.76
CA LEU A 35 5.86 14.08 2.88
C LEU A 35 5.68 12.71 2.20
N ALA A 36 6.76 12.10 1.74
CA ALA A 36 6.73 10.75 1.17
C ALA A 36 6.23 9.72 2.20
N LEU A 37 6.71 9.79 3.44
CA LEU A 37 6.28 8.90 4.51
C LEU A 37 4.79 9.08 4.87
N ILE A 38 4.29 10.32 4.92
CA ILE A 38 2.86 10.60 5.15
C ILE A 38 2.01 10.06 4.01
N LEU A 39 2.40 10.30 2.76
CA LEU A 39 1.69 9.77 1.59
C LEU A 39 1.68 8.24 1.60
N THR A 40 2.80 7.62 1.96
CA THR A 40 2.94 6.17 2.15
C THR A 40 1.97 5.67 3.24
N ALA A 41 1.93 6.32 4.41
CA ALA A 41 1.04 5.90 5.49
C ALA A 41 -0.45 5.98 5.11
N ILE A 42 -0.85 6.95 4.28
CA ILE A 42 -2.26 7.21 3.93
C ILE A 42 -2.73 6.41 2.71
N LEU A 43 -1.85 6.17 1.74
CA LEU A 43 -2.24 5.62 0.44
C LEU A 43 -2.89 4.21 0.55
N PRO A 44 -2.36 3.24 1.32
CA PRO A 44 -3.00 1.93 1.42
C PRO A 44 -4.28 1.89 2.23
N PRO A 45 -4.45 2.62 3.35
CA PRO A 45 -5.77 2.79 3.96
C PRO A 45 -6.84 3.30 2.99
N LEU A 46 -6.50 4.30 2.16
CA LEU A 46 -7.41 4.79 1.11
C LEU A 46 -7.69 3.72 0.06
N TRP A 47 -6.68 2.94 -0.33
CA TRP A 47 -6.85 1.85 -1.28
C TRP A 47 -7.77 0.75 -0.73
N PHE A 48 -7.55 0.28 0.51
CA PHE A 48 -8.41 -0.74 1.13
C PHE A 48 -9.86 -0.26 1.26
N TRP A 49 -10.07 1.03 1.51
CA TRP A 49 -11.40 1.64 1.51
C TRP A 49 -12.05 1.59 0.12
N ILE A 50 -11.32 2.02 -0.93
CA ILE A 50 -11.80 1.97 -2.31
C ILE A 50 -12.12 0.53 -2.73
N GLU A 51 -11.23 -0.39 -2.38
CA GLU A 51 -11.39 -1.81 -2.65
C GLU A 51 -12.65 -2.36 -2.00
N TYR A 52 -12.95 -2.00 -0.75
CA TYR A 52 -14.17 -2.44 -0.08
C TYR A 52 -15.44 -1.80 -0.66
N CYS A 53 -15.44 -0.48 -0.87
CA CYS A 53 -16.66 0.25 -1.27
C CYS A 53 -17.02 0.04 -2.75
N PHE A 54 -16.04 0.04 -3.65
CA PHE A 54 -16.26 0.09 -5.09
C PHE A 54 -15.93 -1.22 -5.79
N ILE A 55 -14.73 -1.76 -5.55
CA ILE A 55 -14.29 -3.01 -6.20
C ILE A 55 -15.08 -4.19 -5.64
N TRP A 56 -15.24 -4.16 -4.31
CA TRP A 56 -16.24 -4.77 -3.46
C TRP A 56 -17.40 -5.35 -4.26
N ASN A 57 -18.28 -4.41 -4.57
CA ASN A 57 -19.58 -4.64 -5.13
C ASN A 57 -19.58 -4.76 -6.66
N ALA A 58 -18.49 -4.41 -7.32
CA ALA A 58 -18.37 -4.47 -8.78
C ALA A 58 -17.96 -5.85 -9.32
N VAL A 59 -17.36 -6.71 -8.49
CA VAL A 59 -17.00 -8.08 -8.88
C VAL A 59 -18.24 -8.97 -8.86
N ASP A 60 -18.43 -9.74 -9.93
CA ASP A 60 -19.49 -10.76 -10.02
C ASP A 60 -19.45 -11.72 -8.82
N GLU A 61 -20.60 -11.98 -8.20
CA GLU A 61 -20.72 -12.86 -7.03
C GLU A 61 -20.13 -14.26 -7.28
N THR A 62 -20.19 -14.76 -8.51
CA THR A 62 -19.67 -16.08 -8.87
C THR A 62 -18.14 -16.16 -8.89
N CYS A 63 -17.46 -15.01 -9.03
CA CYS A 63 -16.01 -14.91 -9.09
C CYS A 63 -15.41 -14.29 -7.82
N ARG A 64 -16.25 -13.88 -6.87
CA ARG A 64 -15.83 -13.17 -5.65
C ARG A 64 -15.47 -14.19 -4.56
N PRO A 65 -14.33 -14.01 -3.86
CA PRO A 65 -14.05 -14.81 -2.66
C PRO A 65 -15.11 -14.53 -1.58
N SER A 66 -15.17 -15.36 -0.54
CA SER A 66 -16.07 -15.08 0.58
C SER A 66 -15.72 -13.77 1.28
N LEU A 67 -16.70 -13.13 1.93
CA LEU A 67 -16.47 -11.87 2.65
C LEU A 67 -15.42 -12.04 3.76
N GLU A 68 -15.38 -13.22 4.38
CA GLU A 68 -14.40 -13.56 5.42
C GLU A 68 -12.98 -13.65 4.84
N GLU A 69 -12.79 -14.36 3.72
CA GLU A 69 -11.50 -14.45 3.04
C GLU A 69 -11.01 -13.07 2.58
N PHE A 70 -11.90 -12.23 2.09
CA PHE A 70 -11.56 -10.85 1.69
C PHE A 70 -11.12 -10.00 2.89
N LYS A 71 -11.89 -10.02 3.98
CA LYS A 71 -11.54 -9.30 5.22
C LYS A 71 -10.19 -9.79 5.78
N TYR A 72 -9.96 -11.10 5.76
CA TYR A 72 -8.69 -11.69 6.17
C TYR A 72 -7.53 -11.20 5.30
N GLY A 73 -7.69 -11.19 3.98
CA GLY A 73 -6.69 -10.65 3.04
C GLY A 73 -6.37 -9.17 3.28
N GLN A 74 -7.39 -8.34 3.54
CA GLN A 74 -7.20 -6.94 3.88
C GLN A 74 -6.49 -6.76 5.24
N GLU A 75 -6.84 -7.58 6.24
CA GLU A 75 -6.19 -7.54 7.56
C GLU A 75 -4.70 -7.89 7.47
N VAL A 76 -4.36 -8.98 6.80
CA VAL A 76 -2.96 -9.40 6.60
C VAL A 76 -2.18 -8.30 5.87
N SER A 77 -2.75 -7.76 4.78
CA SER A 77 -2.13 -6.69 3.99
C SER A 77 -1.91 -5.42 4.81
N ARG A 78 -2.89 -5.02 5.62
CA ARG A 78 -2.79 -3.88 6.55
C ARG A 78 -1.68 -4.10 7.57
N ASN A 79 -1.59 -5.29 8.17
CA ASN A 79 -0.59 -5.57 9.20
C ASN A 79 0.84 -5.56 8.62
N ILE A 80 1.04 -6.15 7.43
CA ILE A 80 2.31 -6.09 6.70
C ILE A 80 2.66 -4.62 6.37
N TRP A 81 1.69 -3.85 5.89
CA TRP A 81 1.92 -2.44 5.58
C TRP A 81 2.32 -1.61 6.80
N LEU A 82 1.62 -1.78 7.92
CA LEU A 82 1.94 -1.10 9.18
C LEU A 82 3.36 -1.44 9.65
N ALA A 83 3.78 -2.70 9.52
CA ALA A 83 5.16 -3.09 9.83
C ALA A 83 6.16 -2.37 8.92
N PHE A 84 5.85 -2.23 7.62
CA PHE A 84 6.71 -1.52 6.67
C PHE A 84 6.79 0.00 6.97
N VAL A 85 5.66 0.65 7.26
CA VAL A 85 5.62 2.07 7.66
C VAL A 85 6.36 2.29 8.98
N ALA A 86 6.21 1.39 9.94
CA ALA A 86 6.94 1.46 11.21
C ALA A 86 8.45 1.34 11.00
N LEU A 87 8.90 0.41 10.15
CA LEU A 87 10.31 0.26 9.79
C LEU A 87 10.85 1.52 9.11
N LEU A 88 10.15 2.05 8.11
CA LEU A 88 10.54 3.29 7.44
C LEU A 88 10.59 4.47 8.42
N THR A 89 9.61 4.58 9.32
CA THR A 89 9.59 5.63 10.34
C THR A 89 10.80 5.52 11.26
N ALA A 90 11.14 4.31 11.72
CA ALA A 90 12.34 4.10 12.52
C ALA A 90 13.61 4.55 11.77
N LEU A 91 13.76 4.16 10.50
CA LEU A 91 14.93 4.51 9.69
C LEU A 91 15.03 6.02 9.38
N TYR A 92 13.90 6.71 9.18
CA TYR A 92 13.88 8.15 8.85
C TYR A 92 14.00 9.07 10.07
N PHE A 93 13.65 8.59 11.27
CA PHE A 93 13.62 9.39 12.50
C PHE A 93 14.65 8.95 13.56
N GLN A 94 15.54 8.01 13.23
CA GLN A 94 16.83 7.85 13.92
C GLN A 94 17.72 9.09 13.70
#